data_AF-A0A2V6WQ94-F1
#
_entry.id   AF-A0A2V6WQ94-F1
#
_cell.length_a   1.000
_cell.length_b   1.000
_cell.length_c   1.000
_cell.angle_alpha   90.00
_cell.angle_beta   90.00
_cell.angle_gamma   90.00
#
_symmetry.space_group_name_H-M   'P 1'
#
loop_
_entity.id
_entity.type
_entity.pdbx_description
1 polymer ?
#
loop_
_entity_poly.entity_id
_entity_poly.type
_entity_poly.pdbx_seq_one_letter_code
_entity_poly.pdbx_strand_id
1 'polypeptide(L)'
;MVYSIVELVRFERADARRTTYVYASGQSLAPGVHVQRIALAATLTRLGYDETRATPRAPGQFRRAGGSWEIFLRGAEDGGRDSRLVRLEVEDERIARITDGGQDIAAVTLEGEVLASAMDRP
;
A
#
# COMPACT_ATOMS: atom_id res chain seq x y z
N MET A 1 33.54 -39.68 -33.77
CA MET A 1 33.81 -39.22 -32.39
C MET A 1 33.65 -37.71 -32.36
N VAL A 2 32.48 -37.18 -31.97
CA VAL A 2 32.27 -35.88 -31.30
C VAL A 2 30.91 -35.97 -30.61
N TYR A 3 30.93 -35.95 -29.27
CA TYR A 3 29.73 -35.77 -28.43
C TYR A 3 29.40 -34.28 -28.38
N SER A 4 28.11 -33.91 -28.46
CA SER A 4 27.67 -32.60 -27.97
C SER A 4 26.26 -32.73 -27.38
N ILE A 5 26.25 -32.63 -26.05
CA ILE A 5 25.11 -32.60 -25.15
C ILE A 5 24.87 -31.13 -24.86
N VAL A 6 23.67 -30.60 -25.13
CA VAL A 6 23.18 -29.37 -24.49
C VAL A 6 21.65 -29.51 -24.40
N GLU A 7 21.15 -30.09 -23.31
CA GLU A 7 20.66 -29.42 -22.10
C GLU A 7 19.18 -28.98 -22.21
N LEU A 8 18.36 -29.73 -21.49
CA LEU A 8 16.93 -29.60 -21.31
C LEU A 8 16.68 -28.67 -20.11
N VAL A 9 16.29 -27.41 -20.29
CA VAL A 9 15.88 -26.57 -19.14
C VAL A 9 14.68 -25.67 -19.46
N ARG A 10 13.59 -26.02 -18.77
CA ARG A 10 12.48 -25.20 -18.24
C ARG A 10 11.45 -24.60 -19.17
N PHE A 11 10.33 -25.33 -19.20
CA PHE A 11 9.01 -24.76 -18.96
C PHE A 11 9.03 -23.92 -17.66
N GLU A 12 9.03 -22.59 -17.74
CA GLU A 12 8.75 -21.74 -16.59
C GLU A 12 7.60 -20.77 -16.92
N ARG A 13 6.41 -21.28 -16.58
CA ARG A 13 5.24 -20.54 -16.07
C ARG A 13 4.65 -19.44 -16.97
N ALA A 14 3.73 -19.89 -17.82
CA ALA A 14 2.50 -19.16 -18.08
C ALA A 14 1.77 -18.89 -16.75
N ASP A 15 1.49 -17.63 -16.44
CA ASP A 15 0.12 -17.12 -16.28
C ASP A 15 0.20 -15.61 -16.04
N ALA A 16 0.11 -14.86 -17.14
CA ALA A 16 -0.17 -13.44 -17.11
C ALA A 16 -1.62 -13.23 -16.63
N ARG A 17 -1.87 -13.35 -15.33
CA ARG A 17 -3.11 -12.86 -14.74
C ARG A 17 -3.03 -11.34 -14.72
N ARG A 18 -3.59 -10.76 -15.77
CA ARG A 18 -4.05 -9.36 -15.81
C ARG A 18 -5.04 -9.17 -14.65
N THR A 19 -4.53 -8.80 -13.48
CA THR A 19 -5.39 -8.28 -12.43
C THR A 19 -5.87 -6.91 -12.88
N THR A 20 -7.14 -6.83 -13.26
CA THR A 20 -7.85 -5.56 -13.39
C THR A 20 -7.88 -4.91 -12.00
N TYR A 21 -6.96 -4.00 -11.73
CA TYR A 21 -6.93 -3.25 -10.49
C TYR A 21 -7.88 -2.04 -10.60
N VAL A 22 -9.13 -2.22 -10.20
CA VAL A 22 -10.07 -1.10 -10.03
C VAL A 22 -9.78 -0.44 -8.68
N TYR A 23 -9.19 0.75 -8.68
CA TYR A 23 -9.02 1.59 -7.49
C TYR A 23 -9.75 2.91 -7.70
N ALA A 24 -11.06 2.91 -7.44
CA ALA A 24 -11.91 4.10 -7.53
C ALA A 24 -12.54 4.49 -6.18
N SER A 25 -12.10 3.88 -5.08
CA SER A 25 -12.48 4.27 -3.73
C SER A 25 -11.28 4.00 -2.83
N GLY A 26 -10.89 4.99 -2.01
CA GLY A 26 -9.70 4.88 -1.16
C GLY A 26 -9.65 3.55 -0.41
N GLN A 27 -8.49 2.90 -0.41
CA GLN A 27 -8.34 1.58 0.19
C GLN A 27 -8.44 1.72 1.72
N SER A 28 -9.48 1.13 2.33
CA SER A 28 -9.63 1.14 3.79
C SER A 28 -8.72 0.09 4.44
N LEU A 29 -7.97 0.52 5.45
CA LEU A 29 -7.16 -0.30 6.35
C LEU A 29 -7.86 -0.34 7.70
N ALA A 30 -8.10 -1.55 8.20
CA ALA A 30 -8.75 -1.81 9.48
C ALA A 30 -8.10 -3.03 10.14
N PRO A 31 -8.26 -3.23 11.46
CA PRO A 31 -7.85 -4.46 12.11
C PRO A 31 -8.40 -5.71 11.39
N GLY A 32 -7.58 -6.76 11.31
CA GLY A 32 -7.85 -8.01 10.61
C GLY A 32 -7.40 -8.04 9.14
N VAL A 33 -7.15 -6.89 8.51
CA VAL A 33 -6.67 -6.82 7.11
C VAL A 33 -5.28 -7.42 6.99
N HIS A 34 -5.12 -8.36 6.05
CA HIS A 34 -3.85 -9.04 5.81
C HIS A 34 -2.96 -8.21 4.89
N VAL A 35 -1.82 -7.77 5.41
CA VAL A 35 -0.97 -6.73 4.80
C VAL A 35 -0.32 -7.21 3.50
N GLN A 36 0.13 -8.46 3.45
CA GLN A 36 0.69 -9.05 2.23
C GLN A 36 -0.36 -9.30 1.13
N ARG A 37 -1.57 -9.72 1.49
CA ARG A 37 -2.64 -9.98 0.52
C ARG A 37 -3.05 -8.72 -0.23
N ILE A 38 -3.01 -7.56 0.42
CA ILE A 38 -3.26 -6.25 -0.19
C ILE A 38 -1.99 -5.61 -0.78
N ALA A 39 -0.85 -6.32 -0.71
CA ALA A 39 0.47 -5.85 -1.13
C ALA A 39 0.75 -4.41 -0.66
N LEU A 40 0.54 -4.11 0.62
CA LEU A 40 0.46 -2.72 1.13
C LEU A 40 1.61 -1.82 0.67
N ALA A 41 2.85 -2.32 0.67
CA ALA A 41 4.00 -1.56 0.18
C ALA A 41 3.89 -1.19 -1.30
N ALA A 42 3.57 -2.16 -2.15
CA ALA A 42 3.40 -1.92 -3.59
C ALA A 42 2.24 -0.96 -3.84
N THR A 43 1.17 -1.08 -3.05
CA THR A 43 0.03 -0.16 -3.08
C THR A 43 0.47 1.27 -2.72
N LEU A 44 1.21 1.46 -1.63
CA LEU A 44 1.73 2.78 -1.22
C LEU A 44 2.67 3.37 -2.26
N THR A 45 3.64 2.61 -2.75
CA THR A 45 4.56 3.06 -3.82
C THR A 45 3.81 3.47 -5.08
N ARG A 46 2.78 2.71 -5.47
CA ARG A 46 1.97 3.06 -6.65
C ARG A 46 1.11 4.32 -6.42
N LEU A 47 0.65 4.55 -5.19
CA LEU A 47 0.03 5.82 -4.77
C LEU A 47 1.07 6.96 -4.62
N GLY A 48 2.32 6.74 -5.04
CA GLY A 48 3.40 7.73 -5.02
C GLY A 48 4.02 7.96 -3.65
N TYR A 49 3.80 7.08 -2.67
CA TYR A 49 4.42 7.23 -1.36
C TYR A 49 5.89 6.80 -1.42
N ASP A 50 6.74 7.55 -0.72
CA ASP A 50 8.16 7.28 -0.60
C ASP A 50 8.47 6.49 0.67
N GLU A 51 9.21 5.39 0.52
CA GLU A 51 9.68 4.61 1.66
C GLU A 51 10.93 5.24 2.29
N THR A 52 10.88 5.46 3.59
CA THR A 52 11.99 6.04 4.38
C THR A 52 12.52 5.06 5.40
N ARG A 53 13.83 5.15 5.70
CA ARG A 53 14.46 4.39 6.79
C ARG A 53 14.20 5.01 8.17
N ALA A 54 14.11 6.33 8.21
CA ALA A 54 13.77 7.09 9.42
C ALA A 54 12.25 7.24 9.56
N THR A 55 11.80 7.66 10.75
CA THR A 55 10.39 7.99 10.98
C THR A 55 9.91 8.99 9.92
N PRO A 56 8.77 8.73 9.24
CA PRO A 56 8.19 9.65 8.27
C PRO A 56 7.97 11.05 8.87
N ARG A 57 8.39 12.09 8.14
CA ARG A 57 8.28 13.49 8.60
C ARG A 57 7.48 14.39 7.65
N ALA A 58 7.16 13.89 6.47
CA ALA A 58 6.38 14.61 5.47
C ALA A 58 5.24 13.74 4.93
N PRO A 59 4.12 14.35 4.53
CA PRO A 59 3.03 13.61 3.91
C PRO A 59 3.47 12.87 2.64
N GLY A 60 2.94 11.67 2.42
CA GLY A 60 3.39 10.79 1.35
C GLY A 60 4.62 9.94 1.70
N GLN A 61 5.12 9.98 2.93
CA GLN A 61 6.21 9.09 3.37
C GLN A 61 5.68 7.91 4.18
N PHE A 62 6.36 6.77 4.08
CA PHE A 62 6.07 5.63 4.95
C PHE A 62 7.34 4.89 5.35
N ARG A 63 7.25 4.14 6.43
CA ARG A 63 8.31 3.23 6.90
C ARG A 63 7.71 1.92 7.38
N ARG A 64 8.48 0.84 7.20
CA ARG A 64 8.26 -0.46 7.86
C ARG A 64 9.33 -0.68 8.92
N ALA A 65 8.94 -0.93 10.17
CA ALA A 65 9.87 -1.21 11.26
C ALA A 65 9.27 -2.16 12.30
N GLY A 66 9.93 -3.30 12.54
CA GLY A 66 9.64 -4.19 13.69
C GLY A 66 8.17 -4.61 13.81
N GLY A 67 7.54 -5.05 12.72
CA GLY A 67 6.11 -5.43 12.74
C GLY A 67 5.14 -4.24 12.74
N SER A 68 5.63 -3.01 12.59
CA SER A 68 4.79 -1.81 12.45
C SER A 68 5.01 -1.11 11.12
N TRP A 69 3.96 -0.45 10.66
CA TRP A 69 3.99 0.48 9.54
C TRP A 69 3.68 1.87 10.06
N GLU A 70 4.50 2.83 9.67
CA GLU A 70 4.24 4.25 9.93
C GLU A 70 3.98 4.90 8.58
N ILE A 71 2.82 5.54 8.42
CA ILE A 71 2.37 6.12 7.15
C ILE A 71 1.94 7.56 7.42
N PHE A 72 2.62 8.50 6.79
CA PHE A 72 2.24 9.91 6.84
C PHE A 72 1.29 10.19 5.68
N LEU A 73 0.00 10.29 5.98
CA LEU A 73 -1.06 10.55 5.01
C LEU A 73 -0.97 12.00 4.50
N ARG A 74 -1.23 12.21 3.21
CA ARG A 74 -1.31 13.50 2.51
C ARG A 74 -2.51 14.33 2.94
N GLY A 75 -3.58 13.72 3.44
CA GLY A 75 -4.83 14.41 3.74
C GLY A 75 -5.71 14.56 2.50
N ALA A 76 -6.96 14.98 2.70
CA ALA A 76 -7.92 15.19 1.61
C ALA A 76 -7.91 16.67 1.18
N GLU A 77 -7.73 16.92 -0.12
CA GLU A 77 -7.70 18.28 -0.69
C GLU A 77 -9.03 19.02 -0.49
N ASP A 78 -10.16 18.30 -0.42
CA ASP A 78 -11.52 18.85 -0.25
C ASP A 78 -11.97 19.05 1.22
N GLY A 79 -11.03 19.29 2.14
CA GLY A 79 -11.35 19.68 3.53
C GLY A 79 -11.85 18.55 4.44
N GLY A 80 -11.68 17.29 4.05
CA GLY A 80 -12.20 16.13 4.77
C GLY A 80 -11.30 15.56 5.88
N ARG A 81 -9.97 15.78 5.84
CA ARG A 81 -8.98 15.31 6.83
C ARG A 81 -7.59 15.91 6.59
N ASP A 82 -6.96 16.43 7.64
CA ASP A 82 -5.58 16.91 7.59
C ASP A 82 -4.56 15.77 7.40
N SER A 83 -3.38 16.14 6.87
CA SER A 83 -2.22 15.24 6.80
C SER A 83 -1.81 14.80 8.21
N ARG A 84 -1.54 13.52 8.41
CA ARG A 84 -1.24 12.95 9.74
C ARG A 84 -0.45 11.66 9.66
N LEU A 85 0.29 11.37 10.73
CA LEU A 85 1.05 10.13 10.88
C LEU A 85 0.18 9.07 11.56
N VAL A 86 -0.14 8.01 10.83
CA VAL A 86 -0.79 6.83 11.38
C VAL A 86 0.20 5.69 11.54
N ARG A 87 0.00 4.89 12.59
CA ARG A 87 0.78 3.67 12.85
C ARG A 87 -0.12 2.46 12.78
N LEU A 88 0.27 1.48 11.99
CA LEU A 88 -0.35 0.16 11.91
C LEU A 88 0.55 -0.82 12.64
N GLU A 89 0.02 -1.52 13.62
CA GLU A 89 0.70 -2.65 14.23
C GLU A 89 0.22 -3.93 13.56
N VAL A 90 1.17 -4.80 13.23
CA VAL A 90 0.91 -6.01 12.46
C VAL A 90 1.35 -7.21 13.27
N GLU A 91 0.39 -8.10 13.53
CA GLU A 91 0.57 -9.39 14.19
C GLU A 91 0.05 -10.48 13.25
N ASP A 92 0.78 -11.58 13.10
CA ASP A 92 0.41 -12.68 12.19
C ASP A 92 0.00 -12.19 10.78
N GLU A 93 0.79 -11.25 10.25
CA GLU A 93 0.62 -10.65 8.92
C GLU A 93 -0.67 -9.82 8.74
N ARG A 94 -1.40 -9.56 9.82
CA ARG A 94 -2.64 -8.80 9.86
C ARG A 94 -2.49 -7.54 10.70
N ILE A 95 -3.18 -6.48 10.30
CA ILE A 95 -3.29 -5.29 11.13
C ILE A 95 -3.99 -5.69 12.43
N ALA A 96 -3.32 -5.55 13.57
CA ALA A 96 -3.90 -5.78 14.89
C ALA A 96 -4.51 -4.49 15.44
N ARG A 97 -3.83 -3.36 15.22
CA ARG A 97 -4.19 -2.05 15.77
C ARG A 97 -3.76 -0.93 14.83
N ILE A 98 -4.53 0.16 14.86
CA ILE A 98 -4.24 1.39 14.13
C ILE A 98 -4.28 2.55 15.12
N THR A 99 -3.23 3.38 15.13
CA THR A 99 -3.18 4.57 15.97
C THR A 99 -2.93 5.84 15.16
N ASP A 100 -3.55 6.93 15.60
CA ASP A 100 -3.40 8.30 15.08
C ASP A 100 -3.00 9.20 16.25
N GLY A 101 -1.79 9.77 16.23
CA GLY A 101 -1.28 10.56 17.37
C GLY A 101 -1.23 9.79 18.70
N GLY A 102 -1.14 8.45 18.66
CA GLY A 102 -1.18 7.59 19.85
C GLY A 102 -2.58 7.18 20.32
N GLN A 103 -3.64 7.65 19.66
CA GLN A 103 -5.01 7.24 19.92
C GLN A 103 -5.44 6.12 18.97
N ASP A 104 -6.04 5.06 19.51
CA ASP A 104 -6.57 3.95 18.71
C ASP A 104 -7.76 4.41 17.86
N ILE A 105 -7.73 4.06 16.58
CA ILE A 105 -8.80 4.34 15.61
C ILE A 105 -9.29 3.06 14.93
N ALA A 106 -10.57 3.03 14.56
CA ALA A 106 -11.19 1.82 14.00
C ALA A 106 -10.69 1.49 12.57
N ALA A 107 -10.42 2.51 11.77
CA ALA A 107 -9.98 2.35 10.39
C ALA A 107 -9.36 3.65 9.86
N VAL A 108 -8.54 3.51 8.81
CA VAL A 108 -8.02 4.62 8.02
C VAL A 108 -8.20 4.31 6.54
N THR A 109 -8.47 5.33 5.73
CA THR A 109 -8.60 5.18 4.29
C THR A 109 -7.38 5.79 3.63
N LEU A 110 -6.66 5.01 2.82
CA LEU A 110 -5.60 5.54 1.97
C LEU A 110 -6.23 6.41 0.88
N GLU A 111 -5.66 7.58 0.69
CA GLU A 111 -6.04 8.51 -0.36
C GLU A 111 -5.93 7.79 -1.71
N GLY A 112 -7.06 7.72 -2.43
CA GLY A 112 -7.05 7.18 -3.78
C GLY A 112 -6.26 8.10 -4.70
N GLU A 113 -5.67 7.54 -5.76
CA GLU A 113 -5.22 8.36 -6.89
C GLU A 113 -6.43 9.13 -7.42
N VAL A 114 -6.38 10.46 -7.44
CA VAL A 114 -7.38 11.28 -8.11
C VAL A 114 -7.24 11.02 -9.61
N LEU A 115 -7.92 10.00 -10.12
CA LEU A 115 -8.19 9.89 -11.55
C LEU A 115 -9.11 11.07 -11.87
N ALA A 116 -8.51 12.16 -12.35
CA ALA A 116 -9.12 13.38 -12.88
C ALA A 116 -10.62 13.51 -12.61
N SER A 117 -11.01 14.46 -11.76
CA SER A 117 -12.38 14.92 -11.55
C SER A 117 -13.21 14.70 -12.81
N ALA A 118 -14.18 13.79 -12.73
CA ALA A 118 -15.12 13.59 -13.82
C ALA A 118 -15.63 14.97 -14.21
N MET A 119 -15.26 15.40 -15.43
CA MET A 119 -15.60 16.72 -15.96
C MET A 119 -17.10 16.94 -15.76
N ASP A 120 -17.44 17.87 -14.87
CA ASP A 120 -18.75 18.51 -14.91
C ASP A 120 -18.76 19.32 -16.21
N ARG A 121 -19.52 18.83 -17.20
CA ARG A 121 -19.87 19.60 -18.38
C ARG A 121 -21.35 19.95 -18.27
N PRO A 122 -21.69 21.24 -18.20
CA PRO A 122 -22.84 21.78 -18.90
C PRO A 122 -22.48 22.12 -20.36
#